data_AF-A0A255DTW3-F1
#
_entry.id   AF-A0A255DTW3-F1
#
_cell.length_a   1.000
_cell.length_b   1.000
_cell.length_c   1.000
_cell.angle_alpha   90.00
_cell.angle_beta   90.00
_cell.angle_gamma   90.00
#
_symmetry.space_group_name_H-M   'P 1'
#
loop_
_entity.id
_entity.type
_entity.pdbx_description
1 polymer ?
#
loop_
_entity_poly.entity_id
_entity_poly.type
_entity_poly.pdbx_seq_one_letter_code
_entity_poly.pdbx_strand_id
1 'polypeptide(L)'
;MGLKFNRPAWSELVAEVVKTEGVRRAEAIADACNSGSGLGDGGYKAGTEGDPSKVLQKGGFRATVITATDAAMADNAAHNRLVQNLHVGSD
;
A
#
# COMPACT_ATOMS: atom_id res chain seq x y z
N MET A 1 16.75 -27.47 -24.42
CA MET A 1 16.48 -26.06 -24.74
C MET A 1 15.89 -25.42 -23.49
N GLY A 2 16.60 -24.49 -22.84
CA GLY A 2 16.12 -23.89 -21.58
C GLY A 2 15.15 -22.74 -21.85
N LEU A 3 14.00 -22.74 -21.18
CA LEU A 3 13.07 -21.61 -21.16
C LEU A 3 13.79 -20.37 -20.61
N LYS A 4 13.81 -19.27 -21.39
CA LYS A 4 14.35 -17.98 -20.94
C LYS A 4 13.21 -17.14 -20.38
N PHE A 5 13.32 -16.77 -19.10
CA PHE A 5 12.31 -15.96 -18.41
C PHE A 5 12.51 -14.47 -18.70
N ASN A 6 11.46 -13.79 -19.19
CA ASN A 6 11.47 -12.35 -19.45
C ASN A 6 11.24 -11.57 -18.14
N ARG A 7 12.33 -11.31 -17.41
CA ARG A 7 12.30 -10.58 -16.12
C ARG A 7 11.71 -9.15 -16.23
N PRO A 8 11.99 -8.36 -17.28
CA PRO A 8 11.35 -7.06 -17.48
C PRO A 8 9.83 -7.13 -17.60
N ALA A 9 9.30 -7.98 -18.49
CA ALA A 9 7.86 -8.11 -18.68
C ALA A 9 7.15 -8.62 -17.41
N TRP A 10 7.81 -9.51 -16.65
CA TRP A 10 7.31 -9.93 -15.35
C TRP A 10 7.26 -8.78 -14.33
N SER A 11 8.30 -7.94 -14.32
CA SER A 11 8.37 -6.78 -13.42
C SER A 11 7.26 -5.78 -13.72
N GLU A 12 6.99 -5.53 -15.00
CA GLU A 12 5.89 -4.66 -15.45
C GLU A 12 4.53 -5.21 -15.00
N LEU A 13 4.28 -6.51 -15.20
CA LEU A 13 3.04 -7.15 -14.77
C LEU A 13 2.85 -7.08 -13.25
N VAL A 14 3.90 -7.33 -12.47
CA VAL A 14 3.85 -7.20 -11.01
C VAL A 14 3.61 -5.75 -10.58
N ALA A 15 4.26 -4.78 -11.22
CA ALA A 15 4.04 -3.37 -10.94
C ALA A 15 2.58 -2.97 -11.21
N GLU A 16 2.00 -3.46 -12.29
CA GLU A 16 0.60 -3.20 -12.63
C GLU A 16 -0.35 -3.80 -11.58
N VAL A 17 -0.16 -5.06 -11.20
CA VAL A 17 -0.97 -5.70 -10.14
C VAL A 17 -0.88 -4.95 -8.81
N VAL A 18 0.31 -4.47 -8.43
CA VAL A 18 0.48 -3.69 -7.21
C VAL A 18 -0.22 -2.34 -7.31
N LYS A 19 -0.18 -1.67 -8.46
CA LYS A 19 -0.86 -0.38 -8.68
C LYS A 19 -2.37 -0.50 -8.72
N THR A 20 -2.91 -1.60 -9.24
CA THR A 20 -4.36 -1.80 -9.37
C THR A 20 -4.93 -2.40 -8.09
N GLU A 21 -4.50 -3.60 -7.71
CA GLU A 21 -5.06 -4.32 -6.56
C GLU A 21 -4.41 -3.92 -5.24
N GLY A 22 -3.08 -3.76 -5.24
CA GLY A 22 -2.34 -3.41 -4.02
C GLY A 22 -2.75 -2.03 -3.48
N VAL A 23 -2.83 -1.02 -4.36
CA VAL A 23 -3.24 0.34 -3.98
C VAL A 23 -4.71 0.35 -3.57
N ARG A 24 -5.61 -0.28 -4.31
CA ARG A 24 -7.04 -0.39 -3.94
C ARG A 24 -7.22 -0.93 -2.52
N ARG A 25 -6.49 -1.98 -2.16
CA ARG A 25 -6.51 -2.56 -0.80
C ARG A 25 -5.95 -1.61 0.25
N ALA A 26 -4.86 -0.91 -0.07
CA ALA A 26 -4.27 0.10 0.80
C ALA A 26 -5.21 1.30 1.00
N GLU A 27 -5.93 1.73 -0.04
CA GLU A 27 -6.95 2.79 0.04
C GLU A 27 -8.08 2.40 0.97
N ALA A 28 -8.62 1.18 0.84
CA ALA A 28 -9.67 0.69 1.73
C ALA A 28 -9.23 0.70 3.22
N ILE A 29 -7.97 0.33 3.50
CA ILE A 29 -7.41 0.42 4.86
C ILE A 29 -7.29 1.88 5.32
N ALA A 30 -6.80 2.77 4.45
CA ALA A 30 -6.64 4.19 4.77
C ALA A 30 -7.99 4.85 5.07
N ASP A 31 -9.02 4.55 4.28
CA ASP A 31 -10.38 5.07 4.45
C ASP A 31 -11.02 4.56 5.74
N ALA A 32 -10.82 3.27 6.08
CA ALA A 32 -11.27 2.72 7.35
C ALA A 32 -10.58 3.40 8.55
N CYS A 33 -9.28 3.70 8.44
CA CYS A 33 -8.55 4.44 9.48
C CYS A 33 -9.07 5.88 9.61
N ASN A 34 -9.26 6.59 8.49
CA ASN A 34 -9.79 7.96 8.47
C ASN A 34 -11.19 8.01 9.09
N SER A 35 -12.08 7.09 8.69
CA SER A 35 -13.47 6.99 9.21
C SER A 35 -13.52 6.78 10.72
N GLY A 36 -12.57 6.01 11.29
CA GLY A 36 -12.50 5.73 12.72
C GLY A 36 -11.80 6.81 13.56
N SER A 37 -11.05 7.72 12.93
CA SER A 37 -10.17 8.69 13.62
C SER A 37 -10.81 10.06 13.87
N GLY A 38 -11.86 10.41 13.11
CA GLY A 38 -12.45 11.75 13.16
C GLY A 38 -11.56 12.86 12.57
N LEU A 39 -10.42 12.51 11.94
CA LEU A 39 -9.47 13.44 11.34
C LEU A 39 -9.89 13.91 9.93
N GLY A 40 -10.99 13.38 9.40
CA GLY A 40 -11.41 13.57 8.02
C GLY A 40 -10.51 12.84 7.02
N ASP A 41 -10.76 13.08 5.73
CA ASP A 41 -9.99 12.45 4.67
C ASP A 41 -8.58 13.04 4.58
N GLY A 42 -7.57 12.17 4.62
CA GLY A 42 -6.18 12.54 4.38
C GLY A 42 -5.24 12.46 5.58
N GLY A 43 -5.71 12.02 6.75
CA GLY A 43 -4.84 11.63 7.87
C GLY A 43 -4.03 10.37 7.55
N TYR A 44 -4.71 9.35 7.03
CA TYR A 44 -4.12 8.13 6.49
C TYR A 44 -4.18 8.14 4.97
N LYS A 45 -3.10 7.75 4.30
CA LYS A 45 -3.01 7.74 2.83
C LYS A 45 -2.38 6.47 2.30
N ALA A 46 -2.91 5.98 1.19
CA ALA A 46 -2.31 4.91 0.41
C ALA A 46 -1.32 5.46 -0.61
N GLY A 47 -0.35 4.63 -1.00
CA GLY A 47 0.60 4.94 -2.05
C GLY A 47 1.39 3.71 -2.48
N THR A 48 2.27 3.90 -3.46
CA THR A 48 3.26 2.88 -3.83
C THR A 48 4.66 3.34 -3.44
N GLU A 49 5.47 2.41 -2.98
CA GLU A 49 6.89 2.63 -2.69
C GLU A 49 7.71 1.73 -3.60
N GLY A 50 8.67 2.33 -4.31
CA GLY A 50 9.57 1.63 -5.22
C GLY A 50 9.78 2.37 -6.55
N ASP A 51 10.79 1.93 -7.30
CA ASP A 51 11.13 2.49 -8.62
C ASP A 51 10.63 1.54 -9.73
N PRO A 52 9.57 1.92 -10.47
CA PRO A 52 9.03 1.08 -11.53
C PRO A 52 9.96 0.96 -12.74
N SER A 53 11.00 1.80 -12.86
CA SER A 53 11.97 1.75 -13.95
C SER A 53 13.07 0.68 -13.75
N LYS A 54 13.10 0.04 -12.58
CA LYS A 54 14.08 -1.01 -12.25
C LYS A 54 13.44 -2.39 -12.27
N VAL A 55 14.23 -3.40 -12.63
CA VAL A 55 13.81 -4.81 -12.49
C VAL A 55 13.44 -5.03 -11.04
N LEU A 56 12.19 -5.45 -10.81
CA LEU A 56 11.67 -5.58 -9.46
C LEU A 56 12.43 -6.68 -8.73
N GLN A 57 13.08 -6.28 -7.64
CA GLN A 57 13.60 -7.20 -6.65
C GLN A 57 12.48 -7.53 -5.65
N LYS A 58 12.60 -8.67 -4.98
CA LYS A 58 11.65 -9.05 -3.92
C LYS A 58 11.56 -7.90 -2.89
N GLY A 59 10.35 -7.34 -2.71
CA GLY A 59 10.10 -6.22 -1.81
C GLY A 59 10.43 -4.82 -2.37
N GLY A 60 10.85 -4.72 -3.64
CA GLY A 60 11.26 -3.47 -4.28
C GLY A 60 10.14 -2.60 -4.84
N PHE A 61 8.92 -3.14 -4.95
CA PHE A 61 7.71 -2.38 -5.30
C PHE A 61 6.53 -2.91 -4.50
N ARG A 62 5.86 -2.04 -3.75
CA ARG A 62 4.79 -2.39 -2.81
C ARG A 62 3.77 -1.29 -2.69
N ALA A 63 2.53 -1.65 -2.38
CA ALA A 63 1.53 -0.72 -1.90
C ALA A 63 1.68 -0.55 -0.39
N THR A 64 1.51 0.67 0.10
CA THR A 64 1.72 1.04 1.50
C THR A 64 0.64 1.99 1.97
N VAL A 65 0.30 1.93 3.26
CA VAL A 65 -0.50 2.94 3.94
C VAL A 65 0.39 3.69 4.92
N ILE A 66 0.33 5.02 4.89
CA ILE A 66 1.09 5.89 5.78
C ILE A 66 0.16 6.80 6.58
N THR A 67 0.63 7.20 7.75
CA THR A 67 0.11 8.35 8.49
C THR A 67 0.71 9.62 7.87
N ALA A 68 -0.08 10.38 7.13
CA ALA A 68 0.37 11.54 6.38
C ALA A 68 0.42 12.84 7.21
N THR A 69 -0.11 12.82 8.43
CA THR A 69 -0.16 13.98 9.34
C THR A 69 0.27 13.59 10.75
N ASP A 70 0.73 14.58 11.53
CA ASP A 70 1.10 14.40 12.94
C ASP A 70 -0.08 13.89 13.78
N ALA A 71 -1.29 14.38 13.50
CA ALA A 71 -2.50 13.92 14.16
C ALA A 71 -2.80 12.44 13.87
N ALA A 72 -2.60 11.99 12.64
CA ALA A 72 -2.77 10.57 12.28
C ALA A 72 -1.67 9.69 12.88
N MET A 73 -0.43 10.18 12.98
CA MET A 73 0.63 9.48 13.71
C MET A 73 0.27 9.28 15.19
N ALA A 74 -0.24 10.33 15.84
CA ALA A 74 -0.66 10.27 17.24
C ALA A 74 -1.87 9.34 17.44
N ASP A 75 -2.90 9.44 16.59
CA ASP A 75 -4.07 8.55 16.62
C ASP A 75 -3.68 7.08 16.40
N ASN A 76 -2.83 6.80 15.41
CA ASN A 76 -2.36 5.44 15.18
C ASN A 76 -1.55 4.92 16.37
N ALA A 77 -0.69 5.73 16.98
CA ALA A 77 0.10 5.31 18.14
C ALA A 77 -0.78 5.03 19.37
N ALA A 78 -1.85 5.81 19.56
CA ALA A 78 -2.77 5.63 20.68
C ALA A 78 -3.74 4.45 20.48
N HIS A 79 -4.13 4.16 19.23
CA HIS A 79 -5.24 3.26 18.94
C HIS A 79 -4.90 2.06 18.04
N ASN A 80 -3.66 1.97 17.53
CA ASN A 80 -3.21 0.92 16.60
C ASN A 80 -4.11 0.77 15.37
N ARG A 81 -4.61 1.89 14.82
CA ARG A 81 -5.61 1.89 13.73
C ARG A 81 -5.18 1.09 12.51
N LEU A 82 -3.92 1.20 12.09
CA LEU A 82 -3.42 0.47 10.92
C LEU A 82 -3.49 -1.04 11.11
N VAL A 83 -3.19 -1.53 12.31
CA VAL A 83 -3.24 -2.96 12.63
C VAL A 83 -4.69 -3.43 12.73
N GLN A 84 -5.55 -2.64 13.39
CA GLN A 84 -6.97 -2.96 13.54
C GLN A 84 -7.68 -3.08 12.19
N ASN A 85 -7.36 -2.20 11.25
CA ASN A 85 -8.02 -2.16 9.94
C ASN A 85 -7.29 -2.94 8.84
N LEU A 86 -6.19 -3.62 9.13
CA LEU A 86 -5.42 -4.37 8.12
C LEU A 86 -6.28 -5.42 7.38
N HIS A 87 -7.24 -6.02 8.08
CA HIS A 87 -8.14 -7.03 7.53
C HIS A 87 -9.01 -6.49 6.38
N VAL A 88 -9.32 -5.18 6.36
CA VAL A 88 -10.17 -4.54 5.34
C VAL A 88 -9.54 -4.64 3.95
N GLY A 89 -8.21 -4.68 3.86
CA GLY A 89 -7.50 -4.84 2.58
C GLY A 89 -7.35 -6.28 2.10
N SER A 90 -7.99 -7.27 2.75
CA SER A 90 -7.76 -8.70 2.44
C SER A 90 -8.76 -9.30 1.46
N ASP A 91 -9.85 -8.60 1.15
CA ASP A 91 -10.92 -9.06 0.26
C ASP A 91 -10.56 -9.03 -1.25
#